data_AF-A0A7I8VYI3-F1
#
_entry.id   AF-A0A7I8VYI3-F1
#
_cell.length_a   1.000
_cell.length_b   1.000
_cell.length_c   1.000
_cell.angle_alpha   90.00
_cell.angle_beta   90.00
_cell.angle_gamma   90.00
#
_symmetry.space_group_name_H-M   'P 1'
#
loop_
_entity.id
_entity.type
_entity.pdbx_description
1 polymer ?
#
loop_
_entity_poly.entity_id
_entity_poly.type
_entity_poly.pdbx_seq_one_letter_code
_entity_poly.pdbx_strand_id
1 'polypeptide(L)'
;MKRQLLKFAEMYNFRRKKFQLKPFSNKNPPPNGSSYDSHIEKVKFYTRKYLSNTPEKILPSLKKSTQNYKDNKHLIDNHVTFNENSSILTKIPYSTVVLPEYKALGVDCNAAQFEYLLKTIYRPHNQYCIHVDKKSKQPFWSAILNIAKCFDNIEVIDEKEAVDVKWGFYSVLEPEIICMKNLWKRKTKWKYLINLTAQEFPLQTMQDLIKILKSLKGANSLEGTVARRNVERTEKDINMKPKIPFNKGITIAKGAVYLVVQRGFETYFPSLNHSPQLHIPGSYTGNPETDPVTYLFIGRFKNWGGYPFDYPCAGKRVRGICILSIGDLSLLANRKELFANKFHLDYQPFALQCMRELIYNRTRDELAGKREIDLSYYENLKMVKYHIGSSL
;
A
#
# COMPACT_ATOMS: atom_id res chain seq x y z
N MET A 1 -25.45 8.63 -19.96
CA MET A 1 -24.73 7.80 -18.97
C MET A 1 -25.49 6.55 -18.52
N LYS A 2 -26.40 6.57 -17.52
CA LYS A 2 -26.99 5.33 -16.91
C LYS A 2 -27.62 4.36 -17.93
N ARG A 3 -28.34 4.87 -18.95
CA ARG A 3 -28.93 4.08 -20.05
C ARG A 3 -27.95 3.54 -21.10
N GLN A 4 -26.74 4.10 -21.23
CA GLN A 4 -25.70 3.58 -22.14
C GLN A 4 -24.88 2.47 -21.48
N LEU A 5 -24.67 2.54 -20.16
CA LEU A 5 -24.03 1.47 -19.39
C LEU A 5 -24.84 0.17 -19.36
N LEU A 6 -26.17 0.26 -19.41
CA LEU A 6 -27.07 -0.91 -19.47
C LEU A 6 -26.95 -1.67 -20.80
N LYS A 7 -26.95 -0.98 -21.94
CA LYS A 7 -26.78 -1.62 -23.27
C LYS A 7 -25.43 -2.34 -23.44
N PHE A 8 -24.40 -1.93 -22.70
CA PHE A 8 -23.09 -2.60 -22.73
C PHE A 8 -23.06 -3.89 -21.88
N ALA A 9 -23.97 -4.03 -20.90
CA ALA A 9 -24.05 -5.20 -20.03
C ALA A 9 -24.81 -6.37 -20.68
N GLU A 10 -25.78 -6.08 -21.57
CA GLU A 10 -26.60 -7.10 -22.23
C GLU A 10 -25.86 -7.87 -23.34
N MET A 11 -24.81 -7.30 -23.92
CA MET A 11 -24.02 -7.91 -25.00
C MET A 11 -23.10 -9.08 -24.57
N TYR A 12 -22.83 -9.28 -23.27
CA TYR A 12 -21.80 -10.22 -22.79
C TYR A 12 -22.33 -11.58 -22.28
N ASN A 13 -23.58 -11.93 -22.60
CA ASN A 13 -24.16 -13.22 -22.22
C ASN A 13 -23.79 -14.34 -23.21
N PHE A 14 -22.67 -15.05 -23.00
CA PHE A 14 -22.54 -16.41 -23.54
C PHE A 14 -21.80 -17.43 -22.65
N ARG A 15 -22.62 -18.31 -22.06
CA ARG A 15 -22.41 -19.73 -21.69
C ARG A 15 -21.16 -20.17 -20.90
N ARG A 16 -21.45 -20.54 -19.65
CA ARG A 16 -20.69 -21.38 -18.72
C ARG A 16 -20.02 -22.61 -19.37
N LYS A 17 -18.76 -22.90 -18.99
CA LYS A 17 -18.31 -24.26 -18.66
C LYS A 17 -17.89 -24.31 -17.19
N LYS A 18 -18.40 -25.29 -16.44
CA LYS A 18 -18.04 -25.53 -15.03
C LYS A 18 -16.62 -26.11 -14.98
N PHE A 19 -15.70 -25.44 -14.29
CA PHE A 19 -14.58 -26.13 -13.63
C PHE A 19 -15.01 -26.42 -12.19
N GLN A 20 -15.18 -27.71 -11.87
CA GLN A 20 -15.33 -28.15 -10.48
C GLN A 20 -13.92 -28.34 -9.88
N LEU A 21 -13.52 -27.45 -8.98
CA LEU A 21 -12.42 -27.73 -8.07
C LEU A 21 -12.93 -28.65 -6.95
N LYS A 22 -12.25 -29.78 -6.70
CA LYS A 22 -12.61 -30.68 -5.60
C LYS A 22 -12.44 -29.96 -4.25
N PRO A 23 -13.34 -30.17 -3.27
CA PRO A 23 -13.18 -29.59 -1.93
C PRO A 23 -11.91 -30.11 -1.24
N PHE A 24 -11.17 -29.22 -0.57
CA PHE A 24 -10.08 -29.63 0.32
C PHE A 24 -10.66 -30.27 1.59
N SER A 25 -10.35 -31.53 1.86
CA SER A 25 -10.68 -32.15 3.15
C SER A 25 -9.80 -31.54 4.25
N ASN A 26 -10.42 -31.22 5.39
CA ASN A 26 -9.78 -30.43 6.44
C ASN A 26 -9.74 -31.24 7.74
N LYS A 27 -8.59 -31.85 8.07
CA LYS A 27 -8.44 -32.65 9.31
C LYS A 27 -8.26 -31.83 10.59
N ASN A 28 -8.02 -30.52 10.49
CA ASN A 28 -8.04 -29.57 11.61
C ASN A 28 -8.55 -28.20 11.11
N PRO A 29 -9.63 -27.62 11.70
CA PRO A 29 -10.07 -26.26 11.39
C PRO A 29 -9.14 -25.20 12.00
N PRO A 30 -9.09 -23.98 11.43
CA PRO A 30 -8.38 -22.85 12.04
C PRO A 30 -9.10 -22.34 13.31
N PRO A 31 -8.45 -21.50 14.15
CA PRO A 31 -9.08 -20.94 15.35
C PRO A 31 -10.35 -20.14 15.04
N ASN A 32 -11.40 -20.33 15.84
CA ASN A 32 -12.63 -19.54 15.77
C ASN A 32 -12.53 -18.29 16.65
N GLY A 33 -12.80 -17.12 16.07
CA GLY A 33 -12.77 -15.82 16.74
C GLY A 33 -12.75 -14.67 15.73
N SER A 34 -13.13 -13.47 16.20
CA SER A 34 -13.25 -12.24 15.39
C SER A 34 -12.28 -11.13 15.81
N SER A 35 -11.45 -11.35 16.82
CA SER A 35 -10.44 -10.39 17.25
C SER A 35 -9.26 -10.31 16.29
N TYR A 36 -8.52 -9.20 16.32
CA TYR A 36 -7.26 -9.01 15.61
C TYR A 36 -6.31 -10.21 15.81
N ASP A 37 -6.07 -10.64 17.06
CA ASP A 37 -5.18 -11.75 17.37
C ASP A 37 -5.66 -13.08 16.74
N SER A 38 -6.97 -13.36 16.80
CA SER A 38 -7.57 -14.54 16.14
C SER A 38 -7.34 -14.52 14.62
N HIS A 39 -7.49 -13.35 14.00
CA HIS A 39 -7.22 -13.18 12.58
C HIS A 39 -5.74 -13.38 12.22
N ILE A 40 -4.80 -12.91 13.05
CA ILE A 40 -3.37 -13.16 12.87
C ILE A 40 -3.03 -14.65 12.97
N GLU A 41 -3.64 -15.39 13.89
CA GLU A 41 -3.41 -16.85 13.99
C GLU A 41 -4.02 -17.63 12.81
N LYS A 42 -5.19 -17.22 12.30
CA LYS A 42 -5.74 -17.77 11.05
C LYS A 42 -4.76 -17.57 9.88
N VAL A 43 -4.19 -16.36 9.73
CA VAL A 43 -3.19 -16.08 8.69
C VAL A 43 -1.94 -16.96 8.86
N LYS A 44 -1.35 -17.04 10.06
CA LYS A 44 -0.21 -17.93 10.34
C LYS A 44 -0.51 -19.39 9.93
N PHE A 45 -1.71 -19.88 10.22
CA PHE A 45 -2.15 -21.22 9.84
C PHE A 45 -2.19 -21.41 8.31
N TYR A 46 -2.85 -20.50 7.57
CA TYR A 46 -2.93 -20.61 6.11
C TYR A 46 -1.57 -20.42 5.41
N THR A 47 -0.72 -19.52 5.89
CA THR A 47 0.65 -19.37 5.36
C THR A 47 1.46 -20.64 5.57
N ARG A 48 1.47 -21.22 6.79
CA ARG A 48 2.16 -22.49 7.06
C ARG A 48 1.64 -23.62 6.15
N LYS A 49 0.33 -23.71 5.95
CA LYS A 49 -0.32 -24.70 5.06
C LYS A 49 -0.05 -24.44 3.57
N TYR A 50 0.18 -23.20 3.16
CA TYR A 50 0.63 -22.88 1.80
C TYR A 50 2.07 -23.33 1.58
N LEU A 51 3.00 -22.89 2.45
CA LEU A 51 4.43 -23.25 2.38
C LEU A 51 4.70 -24.75 2.46
N SER A 52 3.88 -25.52 3.18
CA SER A 52 4.00 -26.98 3.27
C SER A 52 3.55 -27.74 2.01
N ASN A 53 2.85 -27.08 1.08
CA ASN A 53 2.29 -27.69 -0.13
C ASN A 53 2.94 -27.15 -1.42
N THR A 54 3.99 -26.31 -1.33
CA THR A 54 4.75 -25.86 -2.50
C THR A 54 5.60 -27.00 -3.09
N PRO A 55 5.58 -27.25 -4.41
CA PRO A 55 6.31 -28.37 -5.04
C PRO A 55 7.84 -28.34 -4.82
N GLU A 56 8.46 -29.52 -4.72
CA GLU A 56 9.88 -29.70 -4.38
C GLU A 56 10.89 -28.98 -5.30
N LYS A 57 10.52 -28.62 -6.54
CA LYS A 57 11.38 -27.81 -7.42
C LYS A 57 11.59 -26.36 -6.94
N ILE A 58 10.85 -25.89 -5.94
CA ILE A 58 11.00 -24.57 -5.30
C ILE A 58 11.74 -24.70 -3.94
N LEU A 59 12.00 -25.94 -3.51
CA LEU A 59 12.54 -26.26 -2.18
C LEU A 59 13.95 -25.72 -1.86
N PRO A 60 14.90 -25.49 -2.80
CA PRO A 60 16.23 -24.98 -2.46
C PRO A 60 16.24 -23.54 -1.92
N SER A 61 15.46 -22.63 -2.53
CA SER A 61 15.32 -21.26 -2.05
C SER A 61 14.42 -21.19 -0.80
N LEU A 62 13.39 -22.05 -0.73
CA LEU A 62 12.60 -22.24 0.49
C LEU A 62 13.45 -22.72 1.66
N LYS A 63 14.30 -23.75 1.53
CA LYS A 63 15.12 -24.27 2.63
C LYS A 63 15.99 -23.19 3.28
N LYS A 64 16.60 -22.29 2.50
CA LYS A 64 17.42 -21.19 3.04
C LYS A 64 16.59 -20.15 3.81
N SER A 65 15.36 -19.88 3.38
CA SER A 65 14.42 -18.97 4.06
C SER A 65 13.72 -19.63 5.27
N THR A 66 13.34 -20.90 5.15
CA THR A 66 12.66 -21.67 6.20
C THR A 66 13.61 -22.08 7.33
N GLN A 67 14.90 -22.30 7.06
CA GLN A 67 15.90 -22.51 8.11
C GLN A 67 16.05 -21.22 8.94
N ASN A 68 16.26 -20.07 8.30
CA ASN A 68 16.24 -18.76 8.98
C ASN A 68 14.95 -18.53 9.80
N TYR A 69 13.78 -18.97 9.33
CA TYR A 69 12.52 -18.88 10.09
C TYR A 69 12.47 -19.83 11.31
N LYS A 70 13.01 -21.05 11.18
CA LYS A 70 13.09 -22.01 12.30
C LYS A 70 14.05 -21.54 13.37
N ASP A 71 15.24 -21.11 12.96
CA ASP A 71 16.32 -20.69 13.86
C ASP A 71 15.90 -19.44 14.67
N ASN A 72 15.18 -18.50 14.03
CA ASN A 72 14.72 -17.26 14.65
C ASN A 72 13.26 -17.30 15.16
N LYS A 73 12.63 -18.48 15.25
CA LYS A 73 11.23 -18.63 15.67
C LYS A 73 10.95 -17.94 17.03
N HIS A 74 11.90 -18.05 17.95
CA HIS A 74 11.84 -17.45 19.29
C HIS A 74 11.79 -15.91 19.29
N LEU A 75 12.28 -15.24 18.23
CA LEU A 75 12.18 -13.78 18.05
C LEU A 75 10.83 -13.36 17.43
N ILE A 76 10.08 -14.29 16.84
CA ILE A 76 8.87 -14.00 16.05
C ILE A 76 7.58 -14.21 16.86
N ASP A 77 7.58 -15.13 17.83
CA ASP A 77 6.37 -15.49 18.59
C ASP A 77 6.07 -14.56 19.79
N ASN A 78 6.96 -13.60 20.10
CA ASN A 78 6.69 -12.52 21.07
C ASN A 78 5.80 -11.41 20.46
N HIS A 79 4.49 -11.66 20.41
CA HIS A 79 3.49 -10.65 20.08
C HIS A 79 2.57 -10.38 21.27
N VAL A 80 2.65 -9.16 21.83
CA VAL A 80 1.61 -8.58 22.69
C VAL A 80 0.24 -8.80 22.07
N THR A 81 -0.67 -9.39 22.85
CA THR A 81 -2.08 -9.52 22.52
C THR A 81 -2.73 -8.14 22.41
N PHE A 82 -3.33 -7.85 21.26
CA PHE A 82 -4.06 -6.58 21.09
C PHE A 82 -5.38 -6.66 21.85
N ASN A 83 -5.41 -6.10 23.05
CA ASN A 83 -6.66 -5.91 23.79
C ASN A 83 -7.53 -4.86 23.08
N GLU A 84 -8.46 -5.32 22.25
CA GLU A 84 -9.36 -4.47 21.44
C GLU A 84 -10.28 -3.55 22.26
N ASN A 85 -10.39 -3.81 23.58
CA ASN A 85 -11.14 -2.98 24.52
C ASN A 85 -10.37 -1.74 25.01
N SER A 86 -9.13 -1.52 24.55
CA SER A 86 -8.42 -0.25 24.81
C SER A 86 -9.15 0.92 24.14
N SER A 87 -9.79 1.76 24.96
CA SER A 87 -10.47 3.00 24.57
C SER A 87 -9.55 4.05 23.91
N ILE A 88 -8.24 3.83 23.96
CA ILE A 88 -7.18 4.71 23.47
C ILE A 88 -7.09 4.71 21.92
N LEU A 89 -7.53 3.63 21.25
CA LEU A 89 -7.51 3.55 19.79
C LEU A 89 -8.64 4.38 19.15
N THR A 90 -8.40 5.67 18.94
CA THR A 90 -9.35 6.53 18.23
C THR A 90 -9.61 6.03 16.82
N LYS A 91 -10.86 5.68 16.52
CA LYS A 91 -11.27 4.99 15.29
C LYS A 91 -11.49 5.99 14.15
N ILE A 92 -10.46 6.24 13.34
CA ILE A 92 -10.65 6.81 11.99
C ILE A 92 -10.44 5.69 10.97
N PRO A 93 -11.51 5.12 10.40
CA PRO A 93 -11.39 4.24 9.25
C PRO A 93 -10.67 4.95 8.11
N TYR A 94 -9.58 4.35 7.66
CA TYR A 94 -8.98 4.68 6.37
C TYR A 94 -9.01 3.46 5.45
N SER A 95 -8.94 3.72 4.16
CA SER A 95 -8.94 2.73 3.10
C SER A 95 -7.52 2.49 2.61
N THR A 96 -7.17 1.23 2.39
CA THR A 96 -5.89 0.86 1.79
C THR A 96 -6.10 0.12 0.48
N VAL A 97 -5.47 0.58 -0.60
CA VAL A 97 -5.28 -0.23 -1.81
C VAL A 97 -3.94 -0.95 -1.65
N VAL A 98 -3.89 -2.28 -1.75
CA VAL A 98 -2.63 -3.04 -1.72
C VAL A 98 -2.45 -3.77 -3.04
N LEU A 99 -1.29 -3.58 -3.66
CA LEU A 99 -0.87 -4.24 -4.89
C LEU A 99 0.24 -5.25 -4.56
N PRO A 100 -0.05 -6.55 -4.43
CA PRO A 100 0.96 -7.58 -4.23
C PRO A 100 1.75 -7.78 -5.52
N GLU A 101 3.06 -7.54 -5.49
CA GLU A 101 3.90 -7.68 -6.68
C GLU A 101 4.32 -9.13 -6.89
N TYR A 102 4.03 -9.68 -8.07
CA TYR A 102 4.46 -11.01 -8.47
C TYR A 102 5.80 -10.97 -9.22
N LYS A 103 6.82 -11.63 -8.65
CA LYS A 103 8.10 -11.95 -9.33
C LYS A 103 8.24 -13.45 -9.53
N ALA A 104 8.62 -13.86 -10.74
CA ALA A 104 8.56 -15.25 -11.18
C ALA A 104 9.45 -16.24 -10.41
N LEU A 105 10.52 -15.76 -9.76
CA LEU A 105 11.51 -16.57 -9.03
C LEU A 105 11.28 -16.66 -7.51
N GLY A 106 10.18 -16.10 -6.99
CA GLY A 106 10.00 -15.96 -5.53
C GLY A 106 8.55 -15.90 -5.07
N VAL A 107 7.66 -16.70 -5.65
CA VAL A 107 6.20 -16.68 -5.39
C VAL A 107 5.88 -16.63 -3.88
N ASP A 108 6.50 -17.53 -3.13
CA ASP A 108 6.27 -17.70 -1.70
C ASP A 108 6.88 -16.55 -0.88
N CYS A 109 8.02 -16.02 -1.31
CA CYS A 109 8.63 -14.82 -0.72
C CYS A 109 7.76 -13.57 -0.95
N ASN A 110 7.16 -13.44 -2.13
CA ASN A 110 6.23 -12.33 -2.43
C ASN A 110 4.96 -12.42 -1.57
N ALA A 111 4.42 -13.63 -1.39
CA ALA A 111 3.23 -13.86 -0.56
C ALA A 111 3.51 -13.60 0.94
N ALA A 112 4.64 -14.09 1.45
CA ALA A 112 5.09 -13.82 2.82
C ALA A 112 5.40 -12.32 3.04
N GLN A 113 5.95 -11.62 2.04
CA GLN A 113 6.19 -10.18 2.15
C GLN A 113 4.88 -9.38 2.15
N PHE A 114 3.90 -9.77 1.34
CA PHE A 114 2.54 -9.22 1.41
C PHE A 114 1.91 -9.48 2.80
N GLU A 115 2.06 -10.69 3.36
CA GLU A 115 1.59 -11.00 4.72
C GLU A 115 2.25 -10.09 5.77
N TYR A 116 3.56 -9.87 5.68
CA TYR A 116 4.30 -9.01 6.63
C TYR A 116 3.78 -7.57 6.60
N LEU A 117 3.52 -7.03 5.39
CA LEU A 117 2.89 -5.73 5.24
C LEU A 117 1.48 -5.74 5.83
N LEU A 118 0.62 -6.67 5.37
CA LEU A 118 -0.78 -6.75 5.79
C LEU A 118 -0.90 -6.87 7.31
N LYS A 119 -0.18 -7.80 7.94
CA LYS A 119 -0.16 -8.00 9.39
C LYS A 119 0.20 -6.72 10.15
N THR A 120 1.13 -5.93 9.63
CA THR A 120 1.56 -4.70 10.31
C THR A 120 0.51 -3.59 10.19
N ILE A 121 -0.13 -3.45 9.02
CA ILE A 121 -1.11 -2.39 8.76
C ILE A 121 -2.56 -2.76 9.14
N TYR A 122 -2.87 -4.05 9.30
CA TYR A 122 -4.24 -4.53 9.45
C TYR A 122 -4.89 -3.99 10.73
N ARG A 123 -6.14 -3.56 10.65
CA ARG A 123 -7.03 -3.25 11.79
C ARG A 123 -8.47 -3.53 11.37
N PRO A 124 -9.33 -4.06 12.26
CA PRO A 124 -10.70 -4.45 11.91
C PRO A 124 -11.60 -3.28 11.50
N HIS A 125 -11.31 -2.06 11.95
CA HIS A 125 -12.09 -0.85 11.62
C HIS A 125 -11.71 -0.19 10.28
N ASN A 126 -10.59 -0.59 9.67
CA ASN A 126 -10.15 -0.10 8.36
C ASN A 126 -10.75 -0.94 7.22
N GLN A 127 -10.55 -0.49 5.98
CA GLN A 127 -10.90 -1.28 4.80
C GLN A 127 -9.69 -1.49 3.90
N TYR A 128 -9.60 -2.68 3.30
CA TYR A 128 -8.52 -3.04 2.40
C TYR A 128 -9.11 -3.53 1.08
N CYS A 129 -8.54 -3.12 -0.04
CA CYS A 129 -8.78 -3.71 -1.34
C CYS A 129 -7.46 -4.16 -1.93
N ILE A 130 -7.39 -5.43 -2.30
CA ILE A 130 -6.22 -6.07 -2.85
C ILE A 130 -6.46 -6.33 -4.33
N HIS A 131 -5.59 -5.80 -5.19
CA HIS A 131 -5.57 -6.15 -6.59
C HIS A 131 -4.31 -6.96 -6.87
N VAL A 132 -4.51 -8.23 -7.24
CA VAL A 132 -3.44 -9.10 -7.72
C VAL A 132 -3.37 -8.95 -9.24
N ASP A 133 -2.16 -8.78 -9.76
CA ASP A 133 -1.92 -8.61 -11.20
C ASP A 133 -2.38 -9.85 -11.97
N LYS A 134 -3.13 -9.65 -13.07
CA LYS A 134 -3.71 -10.72 -13.89
C LYS A 134 -2.68 -11.73 -14.38
N LYS A 135 -1.43 -11.30 -14.64
CA LYS A 135 -0.35 -12.21 -15.11
C LYS A 135 0.32 -13.02 -13.99
N SER A 136 -0.10 -12.86 -12.73
CA SER A 136 0.42 -13.64 -11.61
C SER A 136 0.03 -15.11 -11.74
N LYS A 137 0.94 -16.04 -11.35
CA LYS A 137 0.63 -17.48 -11.39
C LYS A 137 -0.41 -17.86 -10.33
N GLN A 138 -1.22 -18.87 -10.66
CA GLN A 138 -2.29 -19.42 -9.80
C GLN A 138 -1.91 -19.74 -8.33
N PRO A 139 -0.70 -20.24 -7.99
CA PRO A 139 -0.29 -20.39 -6.59
C PRO A 139 -0.25 -19.06 -5.81
N PHE A 140 0.16 -17.96 -6.45
CA PHE A 140 0.17 -16.63 -5.84
C PHE A 140 -1.26 -16.13 -5.58
N TRP A 141 -2.13 -16.22 -6.59
CA TRP A 141 -3.56 -15.92 -6.46
C TRP A 141 -4.19 -16.70 -5.30
N SER A 142 -3.92 -18.01 -5.23
CA SER A 142 -4.41 -18.88 -4.16
C SER A 142 -3.89 -18.46 -2.78
N ALA A 143 -2.62 -18.08 -2.66
CA ALA A 143 -2.03 -17.59 -1.41
C ALA A 143 -2.72 -16.31 -0.93
N ILE A 144 -2.81 -15.28 -1.79
CA ILE A 144 -3.44 -14.00 -1.45
C ILE A 144 -4.92 -14.18 -1.10
N LEU A 145 -5.66 -14.98 -1.87
CA LEU A 145 -7.06 -15.29 -1.59
C LEU A 145 -7.24 -16.02 -0.25
N ASN A 146 -6.35 -16.96 0.11
CA ASN A 146 -6.46 -17.68 1.38
C ASN A 146 -6.09 -16.81 2.59
N ILE A 147 -5.13 -15.89 2.45
CA ILE A 147 -4.86 -14.86 3.48
C ILE A 147 -6.09 -13.95 3.62
N ALA A 148 -6.63 -13.42 2.52
CA ALA A 148 -7.74 -12.47 2.55
C ALA A 148 -9.05 -13.05 3.11
N LYS A 149 -9.36 -14.33 2.83
CA LYS A 149 -10.52 -15.06 3.41
C LYS A 149 -10.55 -15.08 4.94
N CYS A 150 -9.45 -14.75 5.62
CA CYS A 150 -9.44 -14.64 7.06
C CYS A 150 -10.19 -13.41 7.59
N PHE A 151 -10.52 -12.41 6.75
CA PHE A 151 -10.91 -11.07 7.19
C PHE A 151 -12.11 -10.49 6.41
N ASP A 152 -13.18 -10.13 7.12
CA ASP A 152 -14.42 -9.61 6.49
C ASP A 152 -14.26 -8.22 5.85
N ASN A 153 -13.30 -7.42 6.32
CA ASN A 153 -13.05 -6.05 5.87
C ASN A 153 -12.01 -5.95 4.73
N ILE A 154 -11.57 -7.09 4.17
CA ILE A 154 -10.67 -7.15 3.02
C ILE A 154 -11.46 -7.51 1.74
N GLU A 155 -11.20 -6.82 0.63
CA GLU A 155 -11.59 -7.25 -0.71
C GLU A 155 -10.37 -7.79 -1.46
N VAL A 156 -10.56 -8.82 -2.28
CA VAL A 156 -9.66 -9.14 -3.39
C VAL A 156 -10.46 -8.97 -4.67
N ILE A 157 -9.90 -8.25 -5.65
CA ILE A 157 -10.53 -8.11 -6.98
C ILE A 157 -10.58 -9.50 -7.66
N ASP A 158 -11.73 -9.85 -8.24
CA ASP A 158 -11.92 -11.13 -8.94
C ASP A 158 -10.92 -11.27 -10.11
N GLU A 159 -10.39 -12.47 -10.33
CA GLU A 159 -9.38 -12.74 -11.37
C GLU A 159 -9.86 -12.34 -12.78
N LYS A 160 -11.17 -12.32 -13.04
CA LYS A 160 -11.74 -11.88 -14.32
C LYS A 160 -11.71 -10.36 -14.48
N GLU A 161 -11.88 -9.63 -13.37
CA GLU A 161 -11.80 -8.16 -13.29
C GLU A 161 -10.35 -7.67 -13.08
N ALA A 162 -9.41 -8.58 -12.83
CA ALA A 162 -8.00 -8.27 -12.70
C ALA A 162 -7.40 -7.66 -13.97
N VAL A 163 -6.42 -6.78 -13.76
CA VAL A 163 -5.75 -6.00 -14.80
C VAL A 163 -4.36 -6.59 -15.04
N ASP A 164 -3.95 -6.70 -16.30
CA ASP A 164 -2.56 -6.95 -16.66
C ASP A 164 -1.78 -5.62 -16.58
N VAL A 165 -1.07 -5.44 -15.48
CA VAL A 165 -0.41 -4.16 -15.15
C VAL A 165 0.89 -4.02 -15.95
N LYS A 166 0.94 -3.06 -16.88
CA LYS A 166 2.09 -2.82 -17.75
C LYS A 166 2.86 -1.61 -17.25
N TRP A 167 4.10 -1.84 -16.82
CA TRP A 167 4.95 -0.77 -16.27
C TRP A 167 5.13 0.37 -17.28
N GLY A 168 4.90 1.61 -16.84
CA GLY A 168 4.95 2.80 -17.69
C GLY A 168 3.65 3.13 -18.44
N PHE A 169 2.60 2.30 -18.33
CA PHE A 169 1.30 2.50 -18.99
C PHE A 169 0.19 2.84 -17.99
N TYR A 170 -0.95 3.31 -18.52
CA TYR A 170 -2.17 3.62 -17.75
C TYR A 170 -2.69 2.45 -16.91
N SER A 171 -2.42 1.18 -17.28
CA SER A 171 -2.85 0.02 -16.49
C SER A 171 -2.17 -0.13 -15.12
N VAL A 172 -1.22 0.74 -14.77
CA VAL A 172 -0.73 0.92 -13.38
C VAL A 172 -1.76 1.64 -12.49
N LEU A 173 -2.58 2.52 -13.05
CA LEU A 173 -3.64 3.27 -12.34
C LEU A 173 -4.95 2.48 -12.26
N GLU A 174 -5.30 1.69 -13.28
CA GLU A 174 -6.57 0.94 -13.29
C GLU A 174 -6.85 0.12 -12.01
N PRO A 175 -5.89 -0.62 -11.41
CA PRO A 175 -6.05 -1.27 -10.11
C PRO A 175 -6.52 -0.33 -8.99
N GLU A 176 -5.94 0.87 -8.90
CA GLU A 176 -6.28 1.85 -7.88
C GLU A 176 -7.71 2.36 -8.07
N ILE A 177 -8.11 2.69 -9.31
CA ILE A 177 -9.47 3.15 -9.62
C ILE A 177 -10.51 2.07 -9.32
N ILE A 178 -10.23 0.81 -9.69
CA ILE A 178 -11.12 -0.32 -9.42
C ILE A 178 -11.30 -0.49 -7.90
N CYS A 179 -10.21 -0.53 -7.15
CA CYS A 179 -10.26 -0.64 -5.70
C CYS A 179 -10.98 0.55 -5.04
N MET A 180 -10.66 1.78 -5.43
CA MET A 180 -11.35 3.00 -4.98
C MET A 180 -12.86 2.94 -5.24
N LYS A 181 -13.27 2.48 -6.43
CA LYS A 181 -14.68 2.33 -6.82
C LYS A 181 -15.42 1.31 -5.96
N ASN A 182 -14.77 0.22 -5.57
CA ASN A 182 -15.39 -0.80 -4.72
C ASN A 182 -15.41 -0.38 -3.25
N LEU A 183 -14.30 0.12 -2.72
CA LEU A 183 -14.19 0.70 -1.37
C LEU A 183 -15.22 1.83 -1.15
N TRP A 184 -15.55 2.63 -2.18
CA TRP A 184 -16.57 3.68 -2.10
C TRP A 184 -17.99 3.16 -1.89
N LYS A 185 -18.32 1.97 -2.42
CA LYS A 185 -19.65 1.34 -2.28
C LYS A 185 -19.87 0.73 -0.89
N ARG A 186 -18.81 0.50 -0.12
CA ARG A 186 -18.89 -0.18 1.18
C ARG A 186 -19.63 0.67 2.23
N LYS A 187 -20.12 -0.01 3.28
CA LYS A 187 -20.87 0.63 4.38
C LYS A 187 -20.00 1.58 5.20
N THR A 188 -18.81 1.14 5.64
CA THR A 188 -17.86 1.98 6.41
C THR A 188 -17.44 3.19 5.58
N LYS A 189 -17.55 4.39 6.15
CA LYS A 189 -17.08 5.63 5.52
C LYS A 189 -15.67 5.94 6.00
N TRP A 190 -14.71 5.79 5.09
CA TRP A 190 -13.30 6.11 5.33
C TRP A 190 -13.01 7.59 5.07
N LYS A 191 -12.01 8.14 5.76
CA LYS A 191 -11.58 9.54 5.61
C LYS A 191 -10.43 9.71 4.62
N TYR A 192 -9.45 8.81 4.68
CA TYR A 192 -8.25 8.80 3.85
C TYR A 192 -8.14 7.51 3.05
N LEU A 193 -7.44 7.59 1.92
CA LEU A 193 -7.00 6.46 1.11
C LEU A 193 -5.47 6.48 0.96
N ILE A 194 -4.86 5.32 1.14
CA ILE A 194 -3.42 5.10 1.02
C ILE A 194 -3.24 3.92 0.05
N ASN A 195 -2.46 4.08 -1.02
CA ASN A 195 -2.06 2.95 -1.88
C ASN A 195 -0.73 2.37 -1.42
N LEU A 196 -0.57 1.06 -1.47
CA LEU A 196 0.66 0.37 -1.11
C LEU A 196 0.99 -0.64 -2.18
N THR A 197 2.28 -0.85 -2.41
CA THR A 197 2.75 -2.10 -3.00
C THR A 197 3.31 -3.01 -1.90
N ALA A 198 3.36 -4.32 -2.11
CA ALA A 198 3.97 -5.23 -1.13
C ALA A 198 5.48 -4.97 -0.89
N GLN A 199 6.13 -4.11 -1.70
CA GLN A 199 7.50 -3.66 -1.49
C GLN A 199 7.65 -2.53 -0.46
N GLU A 200 6.54 -2.03 0.09
CA GLU A 200 6.55 -0.96 1.08
C GLU A 200 6.41 -1.49 2.50
N PHE A 201 6.90 -0.73 3.47
CA PHE A 201 6.74 -1.07 4.89
C PHE A 201 6.52 0.21 5.72
N PRO A 202 5.63 0.21 6.73
CA PRO A 202 5.37 1.40 7.55
C PRO A 202 6.60 1.82 8.37
N LEU A 203 6.73 3.13 8.55
CA LEU A 203 7.75 3.79 9.37
C LEU A 203 7.21 4.24 10.73
N GLN A 204 5.90 4.50 10.80
CA GLN A 204 5.17 4.86 12.02
C GLN A 204 4.22 3.73 12.42
N THR A 205 3.82 3.70 13.69
CA THR A 205 2.81 2.74 14.16
C THR A 205 1.43 3.09 13.61
N MET A 206 0.47 2.20 13.81
CA MET A 206 -0.92 2.46 13.40
C MET A 206 -1.58 3.58 14.19
N GLN A 207 -1.24 3.72 15.47
CA GLN A 207 -1.80 4.76 16.32
C GLN A 207 -1.22 6.13 15.94
N ASP A 208 0.09 6.19 15.70
CA ASP A 208 0.76 7.37 15.14
C ASP A 208 0.21 7.73 13.76
N LEU A 209 0.04 6.76 12.86
CA LEU A 209 -0.55 6.97 11.54
C LEU A 209 -1.92 7.67 11.66
N ILE A 210 -2.78 7.23 12.57
CA ILE A 210 -4.09 7.86 12.81
C ILE A 210 -3.93 9.27 13.41
N LYS A 211 -3.02 9.48 14.36
CA LYS A 211 -2.72 10.81 14.92
C LYS A 211 -2.23 11.78 13.83
N ILE A 212 -1.34 11.34 12.94
CA ILE A 212 -0.85 12.10 11.80
C ILE A 212 -2.00 12.41 10.82
N LEU A 213 -2.78 11.41 10.40
CA LEU A 213 -3.89 11.64 9.47
C LEU A 213 -4.96 12.61 10.03
N LYS A 214 -5.15 12.68 11.36
CA LYS A 214 -5.95 13.73 12.00
C LYS A 214 -5.31 15.11 11.88
N SER A 215 -4.01 15.21 12.16
CA SER A 215 -3.25 16.47 12.12
C SER A 215 -3.26 17.13 10.73
N LEU A 216 -3.50 16.35 9.66
CA LEU A 216 -3.67 16.85 8.30
C LEU A 216 -4.97 17.65 8.05
N LYS A 217 -5.95 17.61 8.97
CA LYS A 217 -7.20 18.41 8.91
C LYS A 217 -7.98 18.32 7.57
N GLY A 218 -7.90 17.18 6.88
CA GLY A 218 -8.56 16.95 5.58
C GLY A 218 -7.69 17.24 4.35
N ALA A 219 -6.48 17.75 4.50
CA ALA A 219 -5.53 17.96 3.41
C ALA A 219 -5.11 16.63 2.75
N ASN A 220 -4.89 16.67 1.43
CA ASN A 220 -4.17 15.64 0.68
C ASN A 220 -2.65 15.87 0.77
N SER A 221 -1.86 14.80 0.70
CA SER A 221 -0.40 14.83 0.66
C SER A 221 0.11 14.12 -0.60
N LEU A 222 0.43 14.91 -1.65
CA LEU A 222 0.91 14.44 -2.96
C LEU A 222 2.04 15.29 -3.52
N GLU A 223 3.10 14.64 -4.00
CA GLU A 223 4.16 15.30 -4.77
C GLU A 223 3.58 15.96 -6.02
N GLY A 224 4.00 17.21 -6.26
CA GLY A 224 3.67 18.02 -7.42
C GLY A 224 4.90 18.72 -8.01
N THR A 225 4.96 18.81 -9.33
CA THR A 225 5.87 19.70 -10.07
C THR A 225 5.33 19.86 -11.48
N VAL A 226 5.19 21.11 -11.92
CA VAL A 226 4.84 21.47 -13.30
C VAL A 226 6.12 21.63 -14.10
N ALA A 227 7.15 22.28 -13.54
CA ALA A 227 8.44 22.53 -14.19
C ALA A 227 9.18 21.24 -14.59
N ARG A 228 9.18 20.21 -13.72
CA ARG A 228 9.88 18.93 -13.99
C ARG A 228 8.98 17.88 -14.65
N ARG A 229 7.80 18.26 -15.18
CA ARG A 229 6.86 17.34 -15.85
C ARG A 229 7.44 16.84 -17.17
N ASN A 230 7.24 15.56 -17.49
CA ASN A 230 7.63 15.04 -18.79
C ASN A 230 6.55 15.39 -19.82
N VAL A 231 6.77 16.51 -20.52
CA VAL A 231 5.84 17.07 -21.53
C VAL A 231 5.47 16.04 -22.59
N GLU A 232 6.44 15.23 -23.06
CA GLU A 232 6.19 14.23 -24.09
C GLU A 232 5.19 13.16 -23.65
N ARG A 233 5.32 12.64 -22.43
CA ARG A 233 4.35 11.67 -21.87
C ARG A 233 2.95 12.26 -21.74
N THR A 234 2.83 13.55 -21.45
CA THR A 234 1.53 14.22 -21.23
C THR A 234 0.88 14.68 -22.54
N GLU A 235 1.65 15.20 -23.48
CA GLU A 235 1.15 15.92 -24.67
C GLU A 235 1.36 15.17 -25.99
N LYS A 236 2.17 14.10 -26.03
CA LYS A 236 2.32 13.23 -27.20
C LYS A 236 1.71 11.84 -26.96
N ASP A 237 1.20 11.21 -28.01
CA ASP A 237 0.73 9.81 -27.99
C ASP A 237 1.91 8.82 -28.06
N ILE A 238 1.61 7.51 -28.11
CA ILE A 238 2.63 6.45 -28.21
C ILE A 238 3.43 6.50 -29.52
N ASN A 239 2.91 7.18 -30.55
CA ASN A 239 3.55 7.39 -31.85
C ASN A 239 4.19 8.79 -31.96
N MET A 240 4.42 9.46 -30.81
CA MET A 240 4.91 10.84 -30.69
C MET A 240 4.03 11.93 -31.34
N LYS A 241 2.80 11.62 -31.75
CA LYS A 241 1.87 12.60 -32.34
C LYS A 241 1.23 13.47 -31.24
N PRO A 242 0.96 14.76 -31.48
CA PRO A 242 0.26 15.60 -30.52
C PRO A 242 -1.08 14.99 -30.10
N LYS A 243 -1.32 14.88 -28.79
CA LYS A 243 -2.64 14.62 -28.22
C LYS A 243 -3.49 15.88 -28.33
N ILE A 244 -4.81 15.70 -28.40
CA ILE A 244 -5.76 16.80 -28.19
C ILE A 244 -5.46 17.40 -26.80
N PRO A 245 -5.16 18.72 -26.68
CA PRO A 245 -4.87 19.34 -25.40
C PRO A 245 -6.00 19.12 -24.40
N PHE A 246 -5.66 18.84 -23.13
CA PHE A 246 -6.66 18.68 -22.07
C PHE A 246 -7.21 20.06 -21.65
N ASN A 247 -8.00 20.68 -22.53
CA ASN A 247 -8.43 22.06 -22.37
C ASN A 247 -9.66 22.17 -21.46
N LYS A 248 -9.43 22.03 -20.15
CA LYS A 248 -10.40 22.29 -19.06
C LYS A 248 -9.77 23.05 -17.90
N GLY A 249 -8.71 23.83 -18.16
CA GLY A 249 -7.97 24.55 -17.12
C GLY A 249 -7.47 23.64 -16.01
N ILE A 250 -6.91 22.46 -16.33
CA ILE A 250 -6.25 21.58 -15.36
C ILE A 250 -4.75 21.83 -15.42
N THR A 251 -4.15 22.08 -14.26
CA THR A 251 -2.69 22.16 -14.10
C THR A 251 -2.11 20.76 -14.23
N ILE A 252 -1.41 20.45 -15.33
CA ILE A 252 -0.74 19.15 -15.49
C ILE A 252 0.52 19.11 -14.63
N ALA A 253 0.42 18.48 -13.47
CA ALA A 253 1.53 18.26 -12.55
C ALA A 253 2.03 16.80 -12.61
N LYS A 254 3.32 16.62 -12.38
CA LYS A 254 3.99 15.33 -12.14
C LYS A 254 4.20 15.15 -10.64
N GLY A 255 4.13 13.91 -10.18
CA GLY A 255 4.46 13.48 -8.82
C GLY A 255 4.73 11.99 -8.77
N ALA A 256 4.63 11.40 -7.59
CA ALA A 256 4.77 9.96 -7.37
C ALA A 256 3.44 9.21 -7.60
N VAL A 257 3.51 7.91 -7.92
CA VAL A 257 2.34 7.01 -7.89
C VAL A 257 1.72 6.90 -6.48
N TYR A 258 2.41 7.38 -5.43
CA TYR A 258 2.21 6.96 -4.05
C TYR A 258 1.66 8.08 -3.17
N LEU A 259 0.70 7.73 -2.33
CA LEU A 259 -0.39 8.65 -2.03
C LEU A 259 -0.80 8.59 -0.56
N VAL A 260 -1.13 9.76 -0.01
CA VAL A 260 -1.96 9.91 1.20
C VAL A 260 -3.01 10.94 0.86
N VAL A 261 -4.19 10.47 0.47
CA VAL A 261 -5.09 11.23 -0.40
C VAL A 261 -6.54 10.87 -0.17
N GLN A 262 -7.44 11.63 -0.76
CA GLN A 262 -8.67 11.06 -1.25
C GLN A 262 -8.46 10.11 -2.47
N ARG A 263 -7.62 10.43 -3.50
CA ARG A 263 -7.38 9.63 -4.75
C ARG A 263 -5.97 9.85 -5.46
N GLY A 264 -5.49 8.99 -6.40
CA GLY A 264 -4.04 8.55 -6.62
C GLY A 264 -2.96 8.92 -7.73
N PHE A 265 -2.48 7.98 -8.59
CA PHE A 265 -1.42 8.00 -9.69
C PHE A 265 -0.59 9.26 -10.13
N GLU A 266 0.68 8.99 -10.57
CA GLU A 266 1.83 9.91 -10.89
C GLU A 266 1.58 11.26 -11.56
N THR A 267 0.66 11.37 -12.53
CA THR A 267 0.28 12.67 -13.09
C THR A 267 -1.18 12.98 -12.83
N TYR A 268 -2.04 11.96 -12.81
CA TYR A 268 -3.47 12.15 -12.76
C TYR A 268 -3.90 12.89 -11.50
N PHE A 269 -3.49 12.47 -10.30
CA PHE A 269 -3.96 13.12 -9.08
C PHE A 269 -3.01 14.14 -8.44
N PRO A 270 -1.70 14.19 -8.73
CA PRO A 270 -0.96 15.45 -8.63
C PRO A 270 -1.67 16.56 -9.43
N SER A 271 -2.10 16.30 -10.67
CA SER A 271 -2.85 17.31 -11.44
C SER A 271 -4.19 17.69 -10.80
N LEU A 272 -4.95 16.72 -10.26
CA LEU A 272 -6.21 17.03 -9.53
C LEU A 272 -5.97 17.76 -8.19
N ASN A 273 -4.91 17.41 -7.48
CA ASN A 273 -4.51 18.03 -6.20
C ASN A 273 -4.04 19.47 -6.39
N HIS A 274 -3.38 19.76 -7.51
CA HIS A 274 -2.81 21.05 -7.88
C HIS A 274 -3.65 21.84 -8.89
N SER A 275 -4.94 21.48 -9.02
CA SER A 275 -5.94 22.23 -9.78
C SER A 275 -7.06 22.72 -8.84
N PRO A 276 -6.79 23.68 -7.94
CA PRO A 276 -7.75 24.11 -6.93
C PRO A 276 -9.09 24.63 -7.51
N GLN A 277 -9.08 25.19 -8.73
CA GLN A 277 -10.26 25.55 -9.52
C GLN A 277 -11.28 24.42 -9.69
N LEU A 278 -10.90 23.15 -9.52
CA LEU A 278 -11.81 22.00 -9.56
C LEU A 278 -12.59 21.78 -8.26
N HIS A 279 -12.32 22.57 -7.20
CA HIS A 279 -13.00 22.48 -5.90
C HIS A 279 -12.97 21.08 -5.26
N ILE A 280 -11.91 20.32 -5.53
CA ILE A 280 -11.71 18.97 -4.98
C ILE A 280 -11.28 19.09 -3.51
N PRO A 281 -11.97 18.43 -2.56
CA PRO A 281 -11.63 18.53 -1.14
C PRO A 281 -10.20 18.09 -0.84
N GLY A 282 -9.53 18.85 0.02
CA GLY A 282 -8.14 18.61 0.41
C GLY A 282 -7.09 18.97 -0.65
N SER A 283 -7.48 19.43 -1.84
CA SER A 283 -6.53 19.88 -2.88
C SER A 283 -5.70 21.05 -2.38
N TYR A 284 -4.40 21.05 -2.70
CA TYR A 284 -3.46 22.08 -2.30
C TYR A 284 -3.68 23.37 -3.11
N THR A 285 -3.81 24.51 -2.42
CA THR A 285 -4.04 25.83 -3.04
C THR A 285 -2.77 26.65 -3.24
N GLY A 286 -1.64 26.21 -2.69
CA GLY A 286 -0.33 26.86 -2.87
C GLY A 286 0.42 26.44 -4.15
N ASN A 287 1.65 26.94 -4.30
CA ASN A 287 2.50 26.69 -5.48
C ASN A 287 2.74 25.17 -5.71
N PRO A 288 2.37 24.62 -6.88
CA PRO A 288 2.53 23.19 -7.18
C PRO A 288 3.98 22.74 -7.38
N GLU A 289 4.97 23.63 -7.41
CA GLU A 289 6.37 23.24 -7.35
C GLU A 289 6.75 22.80 -5.95
N THR A 290 6.89 21.48 -5.79
CA THR A 290 7.17 20.86 -4.51
C THR A 290 8.47 20.08 -4.57
N ASP A 291 9.21 20.11 -3.46
CA ASP A 291 10.57 19.60 -3.35
C ASP A 291 10.80 18.88 -2.01
N PRO A 292 11.81 17.98 -1.92
CA PRO A 292 12.05 17.17 -0.74
C PRO A 292 12.52 17.93 0.52
N VAL A 293 12.78 19.23 0.45
CA VAL A 293 13.21 20.08 1.58
C VAL A 293 12.08 21.02 2.02
N THR A 294 11.49 21.76 1.09
CA THR A 294 10.59 22.90 1.39
C THR A 294 9.10 22.58 1.32
N TYR A 295 8.74 21.48 0.63
CA TYR A 295 7.35 21.03 0.44
C TYR A 295 7.27 19.51 0.56
N LEU A 296 7.67 18.99 1.73
CA LEU A 296 7.72 17.56 2.03
C LEU A 296 6.33 16.89 2.04
N PHE A 297 6.21 15.78 1.30
CA PHE A 297 5.07 14.87 1.42
C PHE A 297 5.41 13.70 2.31
N ILE A 298 4.50 13.39 3.21
CA ILE A 298 4.67 12.31 4.18
C ILE A 298 4.34 10.94 3.61
N GLY A 299 3.97 10.85 2.32
CA GLY A 299 3.59 9.60 1.68
C GLY A 299 4.68 8.53 1.81
N ARG A 300 5.74 8.61 1.01
CA ARG A 300 6.77 7.57 0.94
C ARG A 300 8.18 8.15 1.02
N PHE A 301 8.97 7.61 1.94
CA PHE A 301 10.41 7.71 1.83
C PHE A 301 10.90 6.80 0.67
N LYS A 302 11.65 7.37 -0.26
CA LYS A 302 12.35 6.65 -1.33
C LYS A 302 13.78 7.17 -1.43
N ASN A 303 14.74 6.30 -1.20
CA ASN A 303 16.13 6.65 -1.43
C ASN A 303 16.49 6.46 -2.92
N TRP A 304 16.51 7.57 -3.66
CA TRP A 304 17.06 7.65 -5.03
C TRP A 304 18.58 7.87 -5.07
N GLY A 305 19.18 8.38 -3.99
CA GLY A 305 20.62 8.68 -3.91
C GLY A 305 21.04 9.91 -4.71
N GLY A 306 20.18 10.92 -4.81
CA GLY A 306 20.48 12.17 -5.46
C GLY A 306 20.07 13.37 -4.59
N TYR A 307 20.57 14.54 -4.99
CA TYR A 307 20.23 15.85 -4.45
C TYR A 307 18.71 16.00 -4.21
N PRO A 308 18.26 16.53 -3.06
CA PRO A 308 18.99 17.40 -2.12
C PRO A 308 19.67 16.70 -0.94
N PHE A 309 19.63 15.37 -0.85
CA PHE A 309 20.05 14.67 0.38
C PHE A 309 21.08 13.55 0.21
N ASP A 310 21.32 13.09 -1.02
CA ASP A 310 22.36 12.11 -1.39
C ASP A 310 22.49 10.90 -0.45
N TYR A 311 21.35 10.42 0.07
CA TYR A 311 21.31 9.39 1.10
C TYR A 311 22.10 8.13 0.69
N PRO A 312 23.04 7.64 1.53
CA PRO A 312 23.71 6.37 1.27
C PRO A 312 22.68 5.25 1.19
N CYS A 313 22.97 4.23 0.38
CA CYS A 313 22.16 3.01 0.28
C CYS A 313 23.08 1.85 0.64
N ALA A 314 22.88 1.28 1.83
CA ALA A 314 23.67 0.13 2.28
C ALA A 314 23.25 -1.19 1.59
N GLY A 315 22.06 -1.21 0.98
CA GLY A 315 21.59 -2.30 0.12
C GLY A 315 22.08 -2.18 -1.32
N LYS A 316 21.15 -2.29 -2.30
CA LYS A 316 21.48 -2.19 -3.73
C LYS A 316 20.48 -1.34 -4.49
N ARG A 317 20.94 -0.55 -5.46
CA ARG A 317 20.03 0.21 -6.36
C ARG A 317 19.52 -0.67 -7.49
N VAL A 318 18.22 -0.61 -7.74
CA VAL A 318 17.56 -1.27 -8.89
C VAL A 318 16.63 -0.26 -9.55
N ARG A 319 16.96 0.14 -10.79
CA ARG A 319 16.31 1.24 -11.52
C ARG A 319 16.36 2.55 -10.71
N GLY A 320 17.55 2.95 -10.26
CA GLY A 320 17.81 4.16 -9.46
C GLY A 320 17.40 4.08 -7.98
N ILE A 321 16.31 3.38 -7.66
CA ILE A 321 15.79 3.28 -6.28
C ILE A 321 16.58 2.24 -5.47
N CYS A 322 17.01 2.64 -4.26
CA CYS A 322 17.59 1.75 -3.25
C CYS A 322 16.60 0.66 -2.82
N ILE A 323 17.05 -0.59 -2.81
CA ILE A 323 16.44 -1.67 -2.04
C ILE A 323 17.07 -1.61 -0.65
N LEU A 324 16.26 -1.26 0.34
CA LEU A 324 16.66 -0.97 1.72
C LEU A 324 17.14 -2.24 2.44
N SER A 325 18.13 -2.06 3.31
CA SER A 325 18.87 -3.10 4.02
C SER A 325 19.01 -2.79 5.52
N ILE A 326 19.72 -3.64 6.26
CA ILE A 326 20.03 -3.43 7.68
C ILE A 326 20.79 -2.11 7.91
N GLY A 327 21.75 -1.77 7.03
CA GLY A 327 22.54 -0.55 7.17
C GLY A 327 21.76 0.74 6.97
N ASP A 328 20.54 0.67 6.42
CA ASP A 328 19.66 1.82 6.21
C ASP A 328 18.72 2.06 7.41
N LEU A 329 18.69 1.18 8.42
CA LEU A 329 17.72 1.20 9.52
C LEU A 329 17.78 2.46 10.40
N SER A 330 18.98 3.01 10.64
CA SER A 330 19.16 4.24 11.42
C SER A 330 18.54 5.47 10.75
N LEU A 331 18.65 5.55 9.41
CA LEU A 331 17.97 6.54 8.59
C LEU A 331 16.45 6.31 8.62
N LEU A 332 16.00 5.07 8.43
CA LEU A 332 14.58 4.69 8.41
C LEU A 332 13.88 5.00 9.73
N ALA A 333 14.51 4.71 10.87
CA ALA A 333 13.92 4.94 12.19
C ALA A 333 13.55 6.42 12.45
N ASN A 334 14.27 7.35 11.83
CA ASN A 334 14.10 8.80 12.04
C ASN A 334 13.30 9.51 10.94
N ARG A 335 12.85 8.79 9.90
CA ARG A 335 12.00 9.35 8.83
C ARG A 335 10.65 9.82 9.37
N LYS A 336 10.13 10.91 8.78
CA LYS A 336 8.81 11.50 9.07
C LYS A 336 7.74 11.06 8.07
N GLU A 337 8.12 10.36 7.01
CA GLU A 337 7.18 9.71 6.11
C GLU A 337 6.46 8.55 6.79
N LEU A 338 5.29 8.16 6.26
CA LEU A 338 4.43 7.13 6.82
C LEU A 338 4.92 5.71 6.49
N PHE A 339 5.53 5.53 5.31
CA PHE A 339 6.06 4.26 4.81
C PHE A 339 7.35 4.49 4.02
N ALA A 340 8.19 3.45 3.90
CA ALA A 340 9.38 3.46 3.08
C ALA A 340 9.30 2.46 1.91
N ASN A 341 9.96 2.81 0.80
CA ASN A 341 10.08 2.01 -0.41
C ASN A 341 11.56 1.96 -0.86
N LYS A 342 12.14 0.79 -1.19
CA LYS A 342 11.54 -0.55 -1.31
C LYS A 342 12.29 -1.60 -0.50
N PHE A 343 11.55 -2.57 0.03
CA PHE A 343 12.07 -3.76 0.70
C PHE A 343 11.85 -5.00 -0.17
N HIS A 344 12.74 -5.98 0.00
CA HIS A 344 12.76 -7.23 -0.75
C HIS A 344 13.12 -8.37 0.22
N LEU A 345 12.14 -9.19 0.60
CA LEU A 345 12.32 -10.32 1.51
C LEU A 345 13.27 -11.39 0.94
N ASP A 346 13.35 -11.49 -0.39
CA ASP A 346 14.25 -12.37 -1.16
C ASP A 346 15.72 -11.89 -1.19
N TYR A 347 16.02 -10.70 -0.64
CA TYR A 347 17.36 -10.10 -0.67
C TYR A 347 17.85 -9.63 0.72
N GLN A 348 17.02 -8.92 1.48
CA GLN A 348 17.38 -8.36 2.80
C GLN A 348 16.26 -8.64 3.82
N PRO A 349 16.03 -9.92 4.18
CA PRO A 349 14.92 -10.30 5.07
C PRO A 349 15.04 -9.70 6.47
N PHE A 350 16.28 -9.58 6.99
CA PHE A 350 16.54 -8.99 8.31
C PHE A 350 16.15 -7.50 8.38
N ALA A 351 16.23 -6.75 7.28
CA ALA A 351 15.77 -5.36 7.26
C ALA A 351 14.26 -5.26 7.55
N LEU A 352 13.45 -6.14 6.93
CA LEU A 352 12.02 -6.25 7.22
C LEU A 352 11.74 -6.79 8.63
N GLN A 353 12.57 -7.70 9.15
CA GLN A 353 12.45 -8.20 10.53
C GLN A 353 12.69 -7.09 11.56
N CYS A 354 13.80 -6.34 11.44
CA CYS A 354 14.11 -5.22 12.31
C CYS A 354 13.06 -4.10 12.21
N MET A 355 12.55 -3.81 11.00
CA MET A 355 11.44 -2.84 10.85
C MET A 355 10.15 -3.32 11.53
N ARG A 356 9.81 -4.62 11.44
CA ARG A 356 8.67 -5.19 12.19
C ARG A 356 8.84 -5.06 13.70
N GLU A 357 10.04 -5.34 14.20
CA GLU A 357 10.36 -5.22 15.63
C GLU A 357 10.34 -3.77 16.10
N LEU A 358 10.85 -2.82 15.30
CA LEU A 358 10.77 -1.38 15.57
C LEU A 358 9.32 -0.90 15.73
N ILE A 359 8.45 -1.28 14.80
CA ILE A 359 7.01 -0.92 14.87
C ILE A 359 6.34 -1.60 16.07
N TYR A 360 6.70 -2.84 16.38
CA TYR A 360 6.19 -3.57 17.55
C TYR A 360 6.59 -2.90 18.87
N ASN A 361 7.87 -2.60 19.06
CA ASN A 361 8.39 -1.95 20.26
C ASN A 361 7.78 -0.55 20.44
N ARG A 362 7.68 0.26 19.37
CA ARG A 362 6.97 1.55 19.40
C ARG A 362 5.50 1.40 19.83
N THR A 363 4.79 0.41 19.29
CA THR A 363 3.38 0.16 19.64
C THR A 363 3.23 -0.28 21.10
N ARG A 364 4.13 -1.14 21.60
CA ARG A 364 4.18 -1.52 23.02
C ARG A 364 4.38 -0.29 23.91
N ASP A 365 5.32 0.58 23.55
CA ASP A 365 5.68 1.75 24.37
C ASP A 365 4.60 2.84 24.32
N GLU A 366 3.89 2.99 23.19
CA GLU A 366 2.65 3.79 23.09
C GLU A 366 1.55 3.28 24.02
N LEU A 367 1.26 1.97 23.97
CA LEU A 367 0.23 1.35 24.81
C LEU A 367 0.58 1.41 26.31
N ALA A 368 1.86 1.46 26.65
CA ALA A 368 2.36 1.66 28.01
C ALA A 368 2.45 3.14 28.42
N GLY A 369 2.04 4.09 27.58
CA GLY A 369 2.15 5.54 27.85
C GLY A 369 3.58 6.09 27.89
N LYS A 370 4.58 5.30 27.46
CA LYS A 370 6.01 5.64 27.47
C LYS A 370 6.46 6.39 26.21
N ARG A 371 5.64 6.40 25.17
CA ARG A 371 5.93 7.04 23.88
C ARG A 371 4.71 7.79 23.35
N GLU A 372 4.91 9.03 22.97
CA GLU A 372 3.98 9.81 22.16
C GLU A 372 4.72 10.39 20.94
N ILE A 373 4.00 10.49 19.81
CA ILE A 373 4.49 11.15 18.61
C ILE A 373 4.28 12.67 18.71
N ASP A 374 5.36 13.41 18.47
CA ASP A 374 5.28 14.85 18.19
C ASP A 374 4.61 15.09 16.82
N LEU A 375 3.46 15.77 16.86
CA LEU A 375 2.67 16.12 15.69
C LEU A 375 3.03 17.49 15.09
N SER A 376 3.85 18.29 15.76
CA SER A 376 4.15 19.68 15.38
C SER A 376 4.69 19.79 13.95
N TYR A 377 5.55 18.85 13.53
CA TYR A 377 6.05 18.73 12.16
C TYR A 377 4.90 18.63 11.15
N TYR A 378 3.94 17.73 11.39
CA TYR A 378 2.85 17.40 10.47
C TYR A 378 1.81 18.51 10.38
N GLU A 379 1.45 19.11 11.52
CA GLU A 379 0.51 20.24 11.60
C GLU A 379 1.03 21.50 10.90
N ASN A 380 2.35 21.66 10.84
CA ASN A 380 2.98 22.84 10.25
C ASN A 380 3.23 22.74 8.74
N LEU A 381 3.02 21.57 8.12
CA LEU A 381 3.25 21.36 6.69
C LEU A 381 2.34 22.27 5.85
N LYS A 382 2.88 22.81 4.76
CA LYS A 382 2.17 23.79 3.92
C LYS A 382 0.85 23.26 3.37
N MET A 383 0.75 21.98 3.01
CA MET A 383 -0.52 21.43 2.52
C MET A 383 -1.62 21.33 3.58
N VAL A 384 -1.29 21.35 4.87
CA VAL A 384 -2.28 21.45 5.97
C VAL A 384 -2.76 22.88 6.17
N LYS A 385 -1.92 23.87 5.83
CA LYS A 385 -2.22 25.31 5.95
C LYS A 385 -2.98 25.87 4.75
N TYR A 386 -2.78 25.30 3.56
CA TYR A 386 -3.29 25.83 2.29
C TYR A 386 -3.99 24.73 1.46
N HIS A 387 -5.20 24.33 1.85
CA HIS A 387 -5.98 23.34 1.09
C HIS A 387 -7.47 23.70 0.99
N ILE A 388 -8.14 23.12 0.01
CA ILE A 388 -9.59 23.30 -0.15
C ILE A 388 -10.33 22.64 1.02
N GLY A 389 -10.98 23.47 1.84
CA GLY A 389 -11.58 23.07 3.11
C GLY A 389 -10.71 23.34 4.35
N SER A 390 -9.58 24.07 4.23
CA SER A 390 -8.78 24.53 5.38
C SER A 390 -9.50 25.58 6.23
N SER A 391 -10.55 26.21 5.68
CA SER A 391 -11.35 27.26 6.31
C SER A 391 -12.75 27.31 5.68
N LEU A 392 -13.77 27.53 6.52
CA LEU A 392 -14.64 28.69 6.33
C LEU A 392 -13.90 29.86 6.98
#